data_AF-A0A1D3DVE6-F1
#
_entry.id   AF-A0A1D3DVE6-F1
#
_cell.length_a   1.000
_cell.length_b   1.000
_cell.length_c   1.000
_cell.angle_alpha   90.00
_cell.angle_beta   90.00
_cell.angle_gamma   90.00
#
_symmetry.space_group_name_H-M   'P 1'
#
loop_
_entity.id
_entity.type
_entity.pdbx_description
1 polymer ?
#
loop_
_entity_poly.entity_id
_entity_poly.type
_entity_poly.pdbx_seq_one_letter_code
_entity_poly.pdbx_strand_id
1 'polypeptide(L)'
;MVTGGQRADCTQFEPVLERIRVPRSGPGRPRKKPDSLAADKACSNGPCREYLRRRGIRHTIPEKTDSQAARLRKGARGGRPPGFDAARYKKRNTVERAINLLKQSRAVATRYDKRGYVFLGTATAAALVIWLRA
;
A
#
# COMPACT_ATOMS: atom_id res chain seq x y z
N MET A 1 1.62 -5.58 -9.66
CA MET A 1 0.47 -6.51 -9.60
C MET A 1 -0.77 -5.68 -9.88
N VAL A 2 -1.64 -6.12 -10.79
CA VAL A 2 -2.84 -5.37 -11.20
C VAL A 2 -4.08 -6.16 -10.77
N THR A 3 -5.03 -5.48 -10.14
CA THR A 3 -6.22 -6.09 -9.53
C THR A 3 -7.49 -5.54 -10.14
N GLY A 4 -8.52 -6.37 -10.32
CA GLY A 4 -9.79 -5.93 -10.88
C GLY A 4 -10.40 -4.78 -10.08
N GLY A 5 -11.05 -3.83 -10.75
CA GLY A 5 -11.54 -2.59 -10.10
C GLY A 5 -12.55 -2.80 -8.98
N GLN A 6 -13.23 -3.96 -8.93
CA GLN A 6 -14.19 -4.33 -7.88
C GLN A 6 -13.55 -5.06 -6.68
N ARG A 7 -12.25 -5.38 -6.75
CA ARG A 7 -11.59 -6.17 -5.71
C ARG A 7 -11.00 -5.24 -4.65
N ALA A 8 -11.36 -5.45 -3.39
CA ALA A 8 -10.80 -4.68 -2.28
C ALA A 8 -9.28 -4.86 -2.19
N ASP A 9 -8.54 -3.75 -2.12
CA ASP A 9 -7.07 -3.70 -2.08
C ASP A 9 -6.48 -4.55 -0.95
N CYS A 10 -7.20 -4.65 0.17
CA CYS A 10 -6.78 -5.43 1.33
C CYS A 10 -6.63 -6.93 1.02
N THR A 11 -7.32 -7.46 0.00
CA THR A 11 -7.19 -8.87 -0.43
C THR A 11 -5.86 -9.16 -1.14
N GLN A 12 -5.11 -8.11 -1.47
CA GLN A 12 -3.87 -8.19 -2.26
C GLN A 12 -2.67 -7.76 -1.41
N PHE A 13 -2.92 -7.41 -0.15
CA PHE A 13 -1.93 -6.93 0.79
C PHE A 13 -0.83 -7.97 1.05
N GLU A 14 -1.19 -9.21 1.38
CA GLU A 14 -0.23 -10.28 1.65
C GLU A 14 0.55 -10.68 0.37
N PRO A 15 -0.10 -10.93 -0.79
CA PRO A 15 0.62 -11.22 -2.03
C PRO A 15 1.62 -10.14 -2.44
N VAL A 16 1.28 -8.86 -2.23
CA VAL A 16 2.20 -7.75 -2.51
C VAL A 16 3.41 -7.80 -1.57
N LEU A 17 3.19 -7.97 -0.26
CA LEU A 17 4.26 -8.06 0.73
C LEU A 17 5.19 -9.26 0.53
N GLU A 18 4.69 -10.36 -0.01
CA GLU A 18 5.48 -11.54 -0.34
C GLU A 18 6.38 -11.36 -1.55
N ARG A 19 6.03 -10.44 -2.46
CA ARG A 19 6.82 -10.13 -3.66
C ARG A 19 7.86 -9.05 -3.41
N ILE A 20 7.71 -8.23 -2.37
CA ILE A 20 8.70 -7.20 -2.02
C ILE A 20 10.05 -7.85 -1.68
N ARG A 21 11.11 -7.29 -2.26
CA ARG A 21 12.51 -7.60 -1.98
C ARG A 21 13.19 -6.31 -1.58
N VAL A 22 13.68 -6.23 -0.35
CA VAL A 22 14.40 -5.06 0.15
C VAL A 22 15.90 -5.27 -0.07
N PRO A 23 16.56 -4.43 -0.88
CA PRO A 23 18.00 -4.54 -1.10
C PRO A 23 18.76 -4.33 0.20
N ARG A 24 19.95 -4.93 0.28
CA ARG A 24 20.88 -4.78 1.39
C ARG A 24 22.03 -3.89 0.96
N SER A 25 22.57 -3.08 1.87
CA SER A 25 23.76 -2.25 1.63
C SER A 25 25.08 -3.05 1.66
N GLY A 26 25.05 -4.32 1.25
CA GLY A 26 26.18 -5.24 1.33
C GLY A 26 25.86 -6.60 0.69
N PRO A 27 26.84 -7.52 0.63
CA PRO A 27 26.68 -8.81 -0.02
C PRO A 27 25.59 -9.67 0.64
N GLY A 28 24.92 -10.50 -0.18
CA GLY A 28 23.94 -11.49 0.26
C GLY A 28 22.52 -11.29 -0.27
N ARG A 29 21.63 -12.24 0.03
CA ARG A 29 20.26 -12.28 -0.51
C ARG A 29 19.42 -11.08 -0.02
N PRO A 30 18.64 -10.42 -0.91
CA PRO A 30 17.69 -9.39 -0.52
C PRO A 30 16.72 -9.87 0.56
N ARG A 31 16.38 -8.98 1.49
CA ARG A 31 15.44 -9.30 2.57
C ARG A 31 14.03 -9.40 2.02
N LYS A 32 13.26 -10.36 2.51
CA LYS A 32 11.81 -10.46 2.21
C LYS A 32 10.94 -9.66 3.18
N LYS A 33 11.50 -9.19 4.30
CA LYS A 33 10.79 -8.47 5.36
C LYS A 33 11.27 -7.02 5.42
N PRO A 34 10.39 -6.03 5.19
CA PRO A 34 10.72 -4.62 5.40
C PRO A 34 10.78 -4.26 6.90
N ASP A 35 11.59 -3.26 7.24
CA ASP A 35 11.72 -2.78 8.64
C ASP A 35 10.47 -2.04 9.11
N SER A 36 9.83 -1.32 8.17
CA SER A 36 8.53 -0.71 8.42
C SER A 36 7.69 -0.62 7.16
N LEU A 37 6.37 -0.51 7.35
CA LEU A 37 5.39 -0.39 6.29
C LEU A 37 4.41 0.75 6.58
N ALA A 38 4.23 1.66 5.63
CA ALA A 38 3.13 2.61 5.62
C ALA A 38 2.10 2.15 4.59
N ALA A 39 0.83 2.06 4.97
CA ALA A 39 -0.25 1.69 4.06
C ALA A 39 -1.48 2.55 4.27
N ASP A 40 -2.35 2.54 3.27
CA ASP A 40 -3.59 3.31 3.28
C ASP A 40 -4.59 2.84 4.34
N LYS A 41 -5.48 3.74 4.73
CA LYS A 41 -6.62 3.50 5.62
C LYS A 41 -7.49 2.32 5.16
N ALA A 42 -7.58 2.04 3.87
CA ALA A 42 -8.27 0.86 3.33
C ALA A 42 -7.71 -0.47 3.86
N CYS A 43 -6.42 -0.51 4.23
CA CYS A 43 -5.73 -1.66 4.82
C CYS A 43 -5.84 -1.73 6.36
N SER A 44 -6.73 -0.94 6.97
CA SER A 44 -6.87 -0.90 8.44
C SER A 44 -7.57 -2.12 9.06
N ASN A 45 -7.90 -3.15 8.28
CA ASN A 45 -8.67 -4.31 8.70
C ASN A 45 -7.87 -5.26 9.61
N GLY A 46 -8.59 -6.10 10.36
CA GLY A 46 -8.03 -7.09 11.28
C GLY A 46 -6.98 -8.01 10.62
N PRO A 47 -7.30 -8.67 9.49
CA PRO A 47 -6.39 -9.60 8.83
C PRO A 47 -5.05 -8.97 8.42
N CYS A 48 -5.05 -7.77 7.83
CA CYS A 48 -3.79 -7.11 7.46
C CYS A 48 -2.96 -6.76 8.71
N ARG A 49 -3.59 -6.29 9.79
CA ARG A 49 -2.88 -6.00 11.05
C ARG A 49 -2.35 -7.25 11.72
N GLU A 50 -3.10 -8.35 11.69
CA GLU A 50 -2.68 -9.64 12.21
C GLU A 50 -1.49 -10.21 11.41
N TYR A 51 -1.55 -10.16 10.08
CA TYR A 51 -0.44 -10.54 9.21
C TYR A 51 0.84 -9.77 9.54
N LEU A 52 0.76 -8.44 9.67
CA LEU A 52 1.92 -7.61 10.01
C LEU A 52 2.48 -7.93 11.40
N ARG A 53 1.60 -8.18 12.39
CA ARG A 53 2.00 -8.61 13.74
C ARG A 53 2.68 -9.97 13.72
N ARG A 54 2.08 -10.98 13.06
CA ARG A 54 2.67 -12.32 12.90
C ARG A 54 4.04 -12.27 12.24
N ARG A 55 4.22 -11.40 11.25
CA ARG A 55 5.52 -11.24 10.58
C ARG A 55 6.47 -10.26 11.31
N GLY A 56 6.04 -9.66 12.41
CA GLY A 56 6.80 -8.69 13.20
C GLY A 56 7.23 -7.44 12.40
N ILE A 57 6.41 -6.98 11.46
CA ILE A 57 6.67 -5.77 10.67
C ILE A 57 6.07 -4.57 11.42
N ARG A 58 6.85 -3.53 11.68
CA ARG A 58 6.32 -2.27 12.23
C ARG A 58 5.47 -1.58 11.17
N HIS A 59 4.25 -1.19 11.49
CA HIS A 59 3.36 -0.57 10.51
C HIS A 59 2.72 0.72 10.98
N THR A 60 2.53 1.63 10.03
CA THR A 60 1.82 2.89 10.18
C THR A 60 0.61 2.85 9.26
N ILE A 61 -0.55 2.49 9.83
CA ILE A 61 -1.81 2.41 9.10
C ILE A 61 -2.86 3.17 9.91
N PRO A 62 -3.43 4.26 9.37
CA PRO A 62 -4.45 5.03 10.08
C PRO A 62 -5.67 4.17 10.39
N GLU A 63 -6.31 4.43 11.52
CA GLU A 63 -7.55 3.77 11.92
C GLU A 63 -8.72 4.30 11.07
N LYS A 64 -9.67 3.45 10.70
CA LYS A 64 -10.90 3.92 10.06
C LYS A 64 -11.79 4.65 11.06
N THR A 65 -12.52 5.66 10.59
CA THR A 65 -13.37 6.50 11.45
C THR A 65 -14.48 5.68 12.10
N ASP A 66 -15.07 4.74 11.34
CA ASP A 66 -16.06 3.78 11.85
C ASP A 66 -15.48 2.86 12.94
N SER A 67 -14.24 2.40 12.75
CA SER A 67 -13.51 1.53 13.65
C SER A 67 -13.15 2.29 14.94
N GLN A 68 -12.74 3.55 14.82
CA GLN A 68 -12.52 4.45 15.95
C GLN A 68 -13.81 4.68 16.74
N ALA A 69 -14.92 4.99 16.06
CA ALA A 69 -16.21 5.21 16.70
C ALA A 69 -16.73 3.93 17.39
N ALA A 70 -16.58 2.76 16.74
CA ALA A 70 -16.95 1.47 17.31
C ALA A 70 -16.10 1.12 18.53
N ARG A 71 -14.80 1.44 18.51
CA ARG A 71 -13.90 1.29 19.65
C ARG A 71 -14.33 2.17 20.81
N LEU A 72 -14.62 3.45 20.55
CA LEU A 72 -15.09 4.39 21.57
C LEU A 72 -16.42 3.96 22.18
N ARG A 73 -17.38 3.47 21.37
CA ARG A 73 -18.65 2.92 21.87
C ARG A 73 -18.47 1.74 22.82
N LYS A 74 -17.40 0.94 22.66
CA LYS A 74 -17.10 -0.20 23.54
C LYS A 74 -16.45 0.20 24.86
N GLY A 75 -16.12 1.47 25.08
CA GLY A 75 -15.49 1.97 26.30
C GLY A 75 -14.20 1.20 26.63
N ALA A 76 -14.07 0.76 27.88
CA ALA A 76 -12.92 -0.01 28.36
C ALA A 76 -12.68 -1.32 27.56
N ARG A 77 -13.74 -1.95 27.03
CA ARG A 77 -13.65 -3.17 26.20
C ARG A 77 -13.16 -2.89 24.77
N GLY A 78 -13.07 -1.63 24.37
CA GLY A 78 -12.60 -1.23 23.04
C GLY A 78 -11.08 -1.37 22.85
N GLY A 79 -10.32 -1.40 23.95
CA GLY A 79 -8.86 -1.50 23.89
C GLY A 79 -8.17 -0.22 23.40
N ARG A 80 -6.83 -0.31 23.29
CA ARG A 80 -5.96 0.83 22.95
C ARG A 80 -6.00 1.15 21.45
N PRO A 81 -6.02 2.44 21.05
CA PRO A 81 -5.87 2.82 19.65
C PRO A 81 -4.56 2.28 19.04
N PRO A 82 -4.55 1.92 17.74
CA PRO A 82 -3.32 1.55 17.05
C PRO A 82 -2.29 2.69 17.09
N GLY A 83 -1.01 2.36 17.25
CA GLY A 83 0.07 3.34 17.12
C GLY A 83 0.11 3.93 15.71
N PHE A 84 0.22 5.25 15.61
CA PHE A 84 0.30 5.98 14.35
C PHE A 84 1.47 6.97 14.38
N ASP A 85 2.38 6.83 13.43
CA ASP A 85 3.55 7.70 13.24
C ASP A 85 3.29 8.66 12.07
N ALA A 86 2.91 9.89 12.40
CA ALA A 86 2.57 10.90 11.38
C ALA A 86 3.78 11.27 10.50
N ALA A 87 4.99 11.32 11.07
CA ALA A 87 6.19 11.67 10.33
C ALA A 87 6.54 10.60 9.27
N ARG A 88 6.40 9.32 9.64
CA ARG A 88 6.56 8.21 8.68
C ARG A 88 5.44 8.20 7.64
N TYR A 89 4.20 8.47 8.05
CA TYR A 89 3.06 8.48 7.14
C TYR A 89 3.18 9.56 6.05
N LYS A 90 3.73 10.74 6.38
CA LYS A 90 4.00 11.82 5.42
C LYS A 90 4.86 11.39 4.22
N LYS A 91 5.74 10.39 4.39
CA LYS A 91 6.60 9.87 3.31
C LYS A 91 5.81 9.21 2.17
N ARG A 92 4.52 8.91 2.38
CA ARG A 92 3.63 8.39 1.33
C ARG A 92 3.42 9.39 0.19
N ASN A 93 3.53 10.70 0.45
CA ASN A 93 3.38 11.75 -0.56
C ASN A 93 4.28 11.53 -1.79
N THR A 94 5.49 10.96 -1.62
CA THR A 94 6.36 10.63 -2.75
C THR A 94 5.72 9.60 -3.69
N VAL A 95 5.11 8.57 -3.12
CA VAL A 95 4.40 7.53 -3.90
C VAL A 95 3.15 8.10 -4.55
N GLU A 96 2.39 8.93 -3.83
CA GLU A 96 1.19 9.59 -4.37
C GLU A 96 1.53 10.52 -5.54
N ARG A 97 2.60 11.30 -5.44
CA ARG A 97 3.10 12.14 -6.54
C ARG A 97 3.48 11.31 -7.75
N ALA A 98 4.17 10.18 -7.56
CA ALA A 98 4.50 9.27 -8.66
C ALA A 98 3.24 8.68 -9.34
N ILE A 99 2.24 8.28 -8.55
CA ILE A 99 0.96 7.81 -9.08
C ILE A 99 0.22 8.93 -9.82
N ASN A 100 0.22 10.15 -9.29
CA ASN A 100 -0.41 11.31 -9.94
C ASN A 100 0.29 11.65 -11.26
N LEU A 101 1.62 11.53 -11.31
CA LEU A 101 2.39 11.71 -12.54
C LEU A 101 2.00 10.66 -13.59
N LEU A 102 1.88 9.39 -13.20
CA LEU A 102 1.38 8.33 -14.09
C LEU A 102 -0.05 8.63 -14.59
N LYS A 103 -0.91 9.19 -13.74
CA LYS A 103 -2.28 9.57 -14.09
C LYS A 103 -2.37 10.81 -14.99
N GLN A 104 -1.27 11.52 -15.29
CA GLN A 104 -1.29 12.52 -16.36
C GLN A 104 -1.55 11.86 -17.73
N SER A 105 -1.16 10.58 -17.89
CA SER A 105 -1.60 9.78 -19.02
C SER A 105 -3.07 9.39 -18.85
N ARG A 106 -3.93 9.92 -19.73
CA ARG A 106 -5.38 9.66 -19.71
C ARG A 106 -5.71 8.17 -19.75
N ALA A 107 -4.95 7.39 -20.52
CA ALA A 107 -5.14 5.93 -20.63
C ALA A 107 -4.92 5.21 -19.29
N VAL A 108 -3.96 5.68 -18.49
CA VAL A 108 -3.71 5.14 -17.13
C VAL A 108 -4.76 5.64 -16.15
N ALA A 109 -5.19 6.90 -16.25
CA ALA A 109 -6.14 7.51 -15.33
C ALA A 109 -7.54 6.90 -15.43
N THR A 110 -8.06 6.69 -16.64
CA THR A 110 -9.43 6.19 -16.83
C THR A 110 -9.53 4.67 -16.73
N ARG A 111 -8.45 3.94 -17.04
CA ARG A 111 -8.38 2.47 -16.92
C ARG A 111 -9.56 1.78 -17.63
N TYR A 112 -9.69 1.96 -18.94
CA TYR A 112 -10.69 1.25 -19.75
C TYR A 112 -10.29 -0.19 -20.13
N ASP A 113 -9.04 -0.56 -19.88
CA ASP A 113 -8.51 -1.88 -20.19
C ASP A 113 -9.22 -3.00 -19.42
N LYS A 114 -9.90 -3.89 -20.14
CA LYS A 114 -10.59 -5.05 -19.56
C LYS A 114 -9.63 -6.11 -19.00
N ARG A 115 -8.40 -6.18 -19.53
CA ARG A 115 -7.40 -7.20 -19.17
C ARG A 115 -6.24 -6.56 -18.41
N GLY A 116 -5.87 -7.15 -17.27
CA GLY A 116 -4.85 -6.58 -16.37
C GLY A 116 -3.46 -6.44 -16.99
N TYR A 117 -3.09 -7.30 -17.94
CA TYR A 117 -1.79 -7.20 -18.63
C TYR A 117 -1.75 -6.04 -19.65
N VAL A 118 -2.89 -5.70 -20.28
CA VAL A 118 -2.97 -4.54 -21.19
C VAL A 118 -2.79 -3.26 -20.38
N PHE A 119 -3.52 -3.15 -19.27
CA PHE A 119 -3.35 -2.03 -18.35
C PHE A 119 -1.91 -1.92 -17.82
N LEU A 120 -1.28 -3.05 -17.48
CA LEU A 120 0.11 -3.06 -17.04
C LEU A 120 1.03 -2.53 -18.14
N GLY A 121 0.84 -2.96 -19.39
CA GLY A 121 1.60 -2.45 -20.54
C GLY A 121 1.46 -0.93 -20.71
N THR A 122 0.23 -0.41 -20.65
CA THR A 122 -0.05 1.03 -20.69
C THR A 122 0.65 1.79 -19.57
N ALA A 123 0.57 1.28 -18.33
CA ALA A 123 1.22 1.89 -17.18
C ALA A 123 2.75 1.86 -17.29
N THR A 124 3.32 0.76 -17.82
CA THR A 124 4.77 0.64 -18.07
C THR A 124 5.23 1.61 -19.15
N ALA A 125 4.49 1.72 -20.27
CA ALA A 125 4.81 2.68 -21.32
C ALA A 125 4.77 4.13 -20.78
N ALA A 126 3.75 4.48 -20.00
CA ALA A 126 3.68 5.79 -19.34
C ALA A 126 4.86 6.04 -18.39
N ALA A 127 5.24 5.03 -17.59
CA ALA A 127 6.38 5.13 -16.68
C ALA A 127 7.71 5.33 -17.43
N LEU A 128 7.92 4.62 -18.54
CA LEU A 128 9.10 4.78 -19.40
C LEU A 128 9.17 6.19 -19.99
N VAL A 129 8.05 6.71 -20.48
CA VAL A 129 7.97 8.05 -21.04
C VAL A 129 8.25 9.14 -20.00
N ILE A 130 7.77 8.94 -18.76
CA ILE A 130 8.10 9.83 -17.63
C ILE A 130 9.59 9.77 -17.32
N TRP A 131 10.17 8.57 -17.28
CA TRP A 131 11.58 8.36 -16.97
C TRP A 131 12.51 8.98 -18.01
N LEU A 132 12.19 8.87 -19.30
CA LEU A 132 12.97 9.45 -20.39
C LEU A 132 12.90 10.99 -20.47
N ARG A 133 11.95 11.62 -19.77
CA ARG A 133 11.78 13.08 -19.72
C ARG A 133 12.33 13.72 -18.44
N ALA A 134 12.70 12.89 -17.46
CA ALA A 134 13.25 13.32 -16.18
C ALA A 134 14.77 13.46 -16.28
#